data_AF-A0A931RN35-F1
#
_entry.id   AF-A0A931RN35-F1
#
_cell.length_a   1.000
_cell.length_b   1.000
_cell.length_c   1.000
_cell.angle_alpha   90.00
_cell.angle_beta   90.00
_cell.angle_gamma   90.00
#
_symmetry.space_group_name_H-M   'P 1'
#
loop_
_entity.id
_entity.type
_entity.pdbx_description
1 polymer ?
#
loop_
_entity_poly.entity_id
_entity_poly.type
_entity_poly.pdbx_seq_one_letter_code
_entity_poly.pdbx_strand_id
1 'polypeptide(L)' 'MIVKRTDGYYVLSEKTKRNLGGPYKTREEAKKRLRQVEYFKNQKG' A
#
# COMPACT_ATOMS: atom_id res chain seq x y z
N MET A 1 -4.99 -2.02 -2.02
CA MET A 1 -4.67 -1.89 -3.47
C MET A 1 -3.38 -1.10 -3.73
N ILE A 2 -2.71 -1.37 -4.86
CA ILE A 2 -1.55 -0.59 -5.35
C ILE A 2 -1.98 0.25 -6.55
N VAL A 3 -1.63 1.53 -6.57
CA VAL A 3 -1.94 2.47 -7.66
C VAL A 3 -0.65 3.06 -8.21
N LYS A 4 -0.50 3.06 -9.54
CA LYS A 4 0.59 3.79 -10.21
C LYS A 4 0.13 5.22 -10.50
N ARG A 5 0.91 6.19 -10.06
CA ARG A 5 0.77 7.63 -10.35
C ARG A 5 2.00 8.10 -11.13
N THR A 6 1.98 9.37 -11.53
CA THR A 6 3.06 10.03 -12.29
C THR A 6 4.40 10.04 -11.55
N ASP A 7 4.37 10.05 -10.21
CA ASP A 7 5.51 10.15 -9.30
C ASP A 7 5.90 8.82 -8.65
N GLY A 8 5.15 7.73 -8.87
CA GLY A 8 5.49 6.40 -8.39
C GLY A 8 4.30 5.51 -8.05
N TYR A 9 4.54 4.49 -7.23
CA TYR A 9 3.53 3.55 -6.76
C TYR A 9 3.06 3.90 -5.35
N TYR A 10 1.75 3.86 -5.16
CA TYR A 10 1.09 4.12 -3.89
C TYR A 10 0.34 2.90 -3.42
N VAL A 11 0.26 2.71 -2.11
CA VAL A 11 -0.60 1.71 -1.48
C VAL A 11 -1.80 2.44 -0.89
N LEU A 12 -2.99 2.15 -1.40
CA LEU A 12 -4.24 2.72 -0.92
C LEU A 12 -5.10 1.66 -0.22
N SER A 13 -5.89 2.12 0.74
CA SER A 13 -6.99 1.36 1.35
C SER A 13 -8.08 1.12 0.32
N GLU A 14 -8.62 -0.10 0.23
CA GLU A 14 -9.72 -0.39 -0.70
C GLU A 14 -11.04 0.23 -0.27
N LYS A 15 -11.33 0.24 1.03
CA LYS A 15 -12.59 0.77 1.57
C LYS A 15 -12.65 2.29 1.56
N THR A 16 -11.55 2.93 1.95
CA THR A 16 -11.54 4.38 2.21
C THR A 16 -10.71 5.17 1.22
N LYS A 17 -10.02 4.51 0.28
CA LYS A 17 -9.05 5.11 -0.66
C LYS A 17 -7.95 5.95 0.01
N ARG A 18 -7.79 5.84 1.34
CA ARG A 18 -6.74 6.52 2.10
C ARG A 18 -5.37 6.00 1.69
N ASN A 19 -4.39 6.90 1.69
CA ASN A 19 -3.01 6.55 1.45
C ASN A 19 -2.44 5.80 2.67
N LEU A 20 -1.94 4.59 2.43
CA LEU A 20 -1.32 3.71 3.42
C LEU A 20 0.21 3.65 3.25
N GLY A 21 0.73 4.26 2.19
CA GLY A 21 2.16 4.43 1.92
C GLY A 21 2.47 4.79 0.47
N GLY A 22 3.61 5.46 0.26
CA GLY A 22 4.11 5.89 -1.05
C GLY A 22 4.49 7.38 -1.06
N PRO A 23 5.17 7.86 -2.12
CA PRO A 23 5.47 7.16 -3.37
C PRO A 23 6.63 6.15 -3.27
N TYR A 24 6.47 5.00 -3.92
CA TYR A 24 7.49 3.98 -4.12
C TYR A 24 7.97 3.98 -5.57
N LYS A 25 9.27 3.73 -5.81
CA LYS A 25 9.83 3.71 -7.16
C LYS A 25 9.38 2.46 -7.92
N THR A 26 9.23 1.34 -7.22
CA THR A 26 8.90 0.05 -7.81
C THR A 26 7.58 -0.51 -7.28
N ARG A 27 6.95 -1.36 -8.10
CA ARG A 27 5.76 -2.10 -7.68
C ARG A 27 6.08 -3.09 -6.55
N GLU A 28 7.31 -3.58 -6.47
CA GLU A 28 7.73 -4.54 -5.44
C GLU A 28 7.79 -3.92 -4.04
N GLU A 29 8.28 -2.69 -3.93
CA GLU A 29 8.25 -1.93 -2.66
C GLU A 29 6.81 -1.70 -2.20
N ALA A 30 5.92 -1.32 -3.10
CA ALA A 30 4.50 -1.18 -2.81
C ALA A 30 3.86 -2.53 -2.39
N LYS A 31 4.28 -3.66 -2.98
CA LYS A 31 3.85 -5.01 -2.55
C LYS A 31 4.37 -5.36 -1.15
N LYS A 32 5.64 -5.03 -0.83
CA LYS A 32 6.19 -5.21 0.52
C LYS A 32 5.39 -4.42 1.55
N ARG A 33 5.06 -3.16 1.26
CA ARG A 33 4.22 -2.33 2.12
C ARG A 33 2.81 -2.88 2.28
N LEU A 34 2.19 -3.34 1.19
CA LEU A 34 0.85 -3.93 1.25
C LEU A 34 0.83 -5.15 2.18
N ARG A 35 1.84 -6.03 2.10
CA ARG A 35 1.97 -7.19 3.01
C ARG A 35 2.05 -6.77 4.49
N GLN A 36 2.81 -5.72 4.80
CA GLN A 36 2.88 -5.20 6.17
C GLN A 36 1.50 -4.69 6.65
N VAL A 37 0.81 -3.90 5.82
CA VAL A 37 -0.53 -3.38 6.14
C VAL A 37 -1.50 -4.54 6.42
N GLU A 38 -1.51 -5.56 5.59
CA GLU A 38 -2.39 -6.72 5.79
C GLU A 38 -2.01 -7.52 7.05
N TYR A 39 -0.72 -7.68 7.33
CA TYR A 39 -0.25 -8.32 8.57
C TYR A 39 -0.79 -7.60 9.82
N PHE A 40 -0.65 -6.27 9.89
CA PHE A 40 -1.13 -5.49 11.04
C PHE A 40 -2.66 -5.41 11.13
N LYS A 41 -3.39 -5.53 10.02
CA LYS A 41 -4.86 -5.64 10.05
C LYS A 41 -5.30 -6.97 10.67
N ASN A 42 -4.63 -8.06 10.32
CA ASN A 42 -4.97 -9.40 10.78
C ASN A 42 -4.45 -9.70 12.20
N GLN A 43 -3.45 -8.95 12.68
CA GLN A 43 -2.94 -9.06 14.05
C GLN A 43 -3.77 -8.31 15.10
N LYS A 44 -4.65 -7.39 14.70
CA LYS A 44 -5.65 -6.82 15.63
C LYS A 44 -6.83 -7.79 15.75
N GLY A 45 -6.56 -8.93 16.38
CA GLY A 45 -7.54 -9.86 16.95
C GLY A 45 -7.41 -9.86 18.46
#